data_AF-A0A7J9GV00-F1
#
_entry.id   AF-A0A7J9GV00-F1
#
_cell.length_a   1.000
_cell.length_b   1.000
_cell.length_c   1.000
_cell.angle_alpha   90.00
_cell.angle_beta   90.00
_cell.angle_gamma   90.00
#
_symmetry.space_group_name_H-M   'P 1'
#
loop_
_entity.id
_entity.type
_entity.pdbx_description
1 polymer ?
#
loop_
_entity_poly.entity_id
_entity_poly.type
_entity_poly.pdbx_seq_one_letter_code
_entity_poly.pdbx_strand_id
1 'polypeptide(L)'
;MEEHLREFVLNSLGANAEKMNELVNSTTKKLAERDETLDDMVLAMKKEIEELKGELTIYKATLSNGMLSSRSKQQATDVPKSEKFKGARSARDVDKFLLEMEQYFLAIGIEDDAIKVNTASIYFTDVAFLWWHHRSTNEKRGGNAIGTWEEF
;
A
#
# COMPACT_ATOMS: atom_id res chain seq x y z
N MET A 1 -12.42 43.13 -58.83
CA MET A 1 -11.33 42.25 -58.35
C MET A 1 -11.19 42.33 -56.83
N GLU A 2 -11.12 43.54 -56.24
CA GLU A 2 -11.02 43.69 -54.77
C GLU A 2 -12.23 43.15 -53.99
N GLU A 3 -13.45 43.31 -54.50
CA GLU A 3 -14.68 42.89 -53.81
C GLU A 3 -14.77 41.36 -53.65
N HIS A 4 -14.44 40.61 -54.70
CA HIS A 4 -14.33 39.14 -54.66
C HIS A 4 -13.26 38.65 -53.69
N LEU A 5 -12.14 39.35 -53.56
CA LEU A 5 -11.10 39.01 -52.58
C LEU A 5 -11.59 39.25 -51.15
N ARG A 6 -12.33 40.34 -50.90
CA ARG A 6 -12.92 40.62 -49.59
C ARG A 6 -13.95 39.56 -49.19
N GLU A 7 -14.82 39.19 -50.12
CA GLU A 7 -15.83 38.14 -49.91
C GLU A 7 -15.18 36.78 -49.64
N PHE A 8 -14.16 36.40 -50.40
CA PHE A 8 -13.40 35.16 -50.16
C PHE A 8 -12.76 35.14 -48.78
N VAL A 9 -12.12 36.23 -48.36
CA VAL A 9 -11.50 36.35 -47.03
C VAL A 9 -12.55 36.26 -45.92
N LEU A 10 -13.68 36.97 -46.05
CA LEU A 10 -14.77 36.93 -45.06
C LEU A 10 -15.37 35.52 -44.92
N ASN A 11 -15.62 34.84 -46.05
CA ASN A 11 -16.14 33.47 -46.04
C ASN A 11 -15.14 32.49 -45.42
N SER A 12 -13.85 32.63 -45.72
CA SER A 12 -12.81 31.78 -45.13
C SER A 12 -12.66 32.00 -43.62
N LEU A 13 -12.79 33.25 -43.16
CA LEU A 13 -12.73 33.60 -41.75
C LEU A 13 -13.94 33.06 -41.00
N GLY A 14 -15.14 33.17 -41.58
CA GLY A 14 -16.37 32.59 -41.05
C GLY A 14 -16.27 31.07 -40.91
N ALA A 15 -15.84 30.37 -41.96
CA ALA A 15 -15.67 28.92 -41.94
C ALA A 15 -14.61 28.46 -40.91
N ASN A 16 -13.55 29.24 -40.71
CA ASN A 16 -12.55 28.95 -39.68
C ASN A 16 -13.09 29.21 -38.26
N ALA A 17 -13.90 30.26 -38.07
CA ALA A 17 -14.55 30.53 -36.79
C ALA A 17 -15.54 29.43 -36.41
N GLU A 18 -16.32 28.91 -37.36
CA GLU A 18 -17.23 27.78 -37.15
C GLU A 18 -16.49 26.52 -36.73
N LYS A 19 -15.43 26.13 -37.46
CA LYS A 19 -14.59 24.98 -37.09
C LYS A 19 -13.96 25.12 -35.70
N MET A 20 -13.54 26.34 -35.35
CA MET A 20 -12.97 26.63 -34.03
C MET A 20 -14.03 26.46 -32.93
N ASN A 21 -15.24 26.98 -33.15
CA ASN A 21 -16.36 26.81 -32.23
C ASN A 21 -16.76 25.34 -32.07
N GLU A 22 -16.80 24.56 -33.15
CA GLU A 22 -17.07 23.13 -33.10
C GLU A 22 -16.02 22.38 -32.27
N LEU A 23 -14.73 22.67 -32.48
CA LEU A 23 -13.64 22.07 -31.72
C LEU A 23 -13.70 22.44 -30.24
N VAL A 24 -13.95 23.71 -29.92
CA VAL A 24 -14.12 24.18 -28.54
C VAL A 24 -15.28 23.46 -27.89
N ASN A 25 -16.46 23.43 -28.51
CA ASN A 25 -17.65 22.77 -27.97
C ASN A 25 -17.43 21.26 -27.76
N SER A 26 -16.78 20.59 -28.72
CA SER A 26 -16.42 19.17 -28.59
C SER A 26 -15.47 18.91 -27.42
N THR A 27 -14.48 19.78 -27.24
CA THR A 27 -13.49 19.67 -26.15
C THR A 27 -14.14 19.96 -24.80
N THR A 28 -14.95 21.02 -24.70
CA THR A 28 -15.69 21.38 -23.50
C THR A 28 -16.64 20.27 -23.06
N LYS A 29 -17.33 19.62 -24.01
CA LYS A 29 -18.20 18.47 -23.72
C LYS A 29 -17.39 17.30 -23.15
N LYS A 30 -16.27 16.93 -23.77
CA LYS A 30 -15.41 15.84 -23.29
C LYS A 30 -14.81 16.13 -21.92
N LEU A 31 -14.48 17.40 -21.64
CA LEU A 31 -14.01 17.81 -20.32
C LEU A 31 -15.10 17.64 -19.26
N ALA A 32 -16.33 18.10 -19.55
CA ALA A 32 -17.46 17.92 -18.64
C ALA A 32 -17.76 16.43 -18.34
N GLU A 33 -17.73 15.56 -19.35
CA GLU A 33 -17.90 14.11 -19.17
C GLU A 33 -16.79 13.50 -18.28
N ARG A 34 -15.54 13.97 -18.44
CA ARG A 34 -14.42 13.51 -17.59
C ARG A 34 -14.55 14.03 -16.16
N ASP A 35 -15.00 15.26 -15.97
CA ASP A 35 -15.20 15.86 -14.65
C ASP A 35 -16.29 15.10 -13.89
N GLU A 36 -17.42 14.78 -14.55
CA GLU A 36 -18.48 13.94 -13.96
C GLU A 36 -17.96 12.55 -13.58
N THR A 37 -17.19 11.92 -14.47
CA THR A 37 -16.56 10.61 -14.18
C THR A 37 -15.59 10.70 -12.99
N LEU A 38 -14.83 11.79 -12.87
CA LEU A 38 -13.90 12.00 -11.75
C LEU A 38 -14.66 12.20 -10.42
N ASP A 39 -15.75 12.96 -10.44
CA ASP A 39 -16.60 13.17 -9.27
C ASP A 39 -17.21 11.85 -8.79
N ASP A 40 -17.71 11.01 -9.69
CA ASP A 40 -18.22 9.67 -9.35
C ASP A 40 -17.16 8.78 -8.71
N MET A 41 -15.93 8.78 -9.25
CA MET A 41 -14.82 8.03 -8.66
C MET A 41 -14.45 8.55 -7.27
N VAL A 42 -14.41 9.87 -7.08
CA VAL A 42 -14.14 10.48 -5.77
C VAL A 42 -15.22 10.12 -4.76
N LEU A 43 -16.49 10.10 -5.16
CA LEU A 43 -17.59 9.68 -4.29
C LEU A 43 -17.48 8.21 -3.91
N ALA A 44 -17.15 7.33 -4.85
CA ALA A 44 -16.92 5.92 -4.58
C ALA A 44 -15.76 5.70 -3.59
N MET A 45 -14.62 6.35 -3.81
CA MET A 45 -13.47 6.27 -2.90
C MET A 45 -13.80 6.79 -1.48
N LYS A 46 -14.55 7.89 -1.38
CA LYS A 46 -14.99 8.41 -0.07
C LYS A 46 -15.86 7.39 0.67
N LYS A 47 -16.75 6.70 -0.05
CA LYS A 47 -17.61 5.67 0.53
C LYS A 47 -16.78 4.49 1.05
N GLU A 48 -15.84 3.98 0.26
CA GLU A 48 -14.94 2.90 0.67
C GLU A 48 -14.10 3.27 1.90
N ILE A 49 -13.60 4.50 1.96
CA ILE A 49 -12.86 4.99 3.13
C ILE A 49 -13.73 4.98 4.39
N GLU A 50 -14.99 5.40 4.31
CA GLU A 50 -15.89 5.38 5.47
C GLU A 50 -16.25 3.96 5.90
N GLU A 51 -16.42 3.04 4.95
CA GLU A 51 -16.63 1.61 5.24
C GLU A 51 -15.42 1.00 5.96
N LEU A 52 -14.20 1.22 5.44
CA LEU A 52 -12.96 0.76 6.06
C LEU A 52 -12.72 1.36 7.45
N LYS A 53 -13.06 2.64 7.66
CA LYS A 53 -13.02 3.27 8.99
C LYS A 53 -14.02 2.61 9.96
N GLY A 54 -15.20 2.24 9.47
CA GLY A 54 -16.19 1.49 10.22
C GLY A 54 -15.67 0.13 10.65
N GLU A 55 -15.13 -0.65 9.71
CA GLU A 55 -14.52 -1.95 9.98
C GLU A 55 -13.36 -1.85 10.98
N LEU A 56 -12.47 -0.87 10.82
CA LEU A 56 -11.35 -0.64 11.74
C LEU A 56 -11.84 -0.30 13.16
N THR A 57 -12.93 0.46 13.27
CA THR A 57 -13.55 0.77 14.56
C THR A 57 -14.12 -0.48 15.22
N ILE A 58 -14.80 -1.34 14.45
CA ILE A 58 -15.31 -2.63 14.93
C ILE A 58 -14.16 -3.53 15.36
N TYR A 59 -13.13 -3.70 14.53
CA TYR A 59 -11.94 -4.49 14.85
C TYR A 59 -11.26 -4.01 16.13
N LYS A 60 -11.10 -2.69 16.30
CA LYS A 60 -10.53 -2.10 17.51
C LYS A 60 -11.40 -2.35 18.74
N ALA A 61 -12.73 -2.29 18.59
CA ALA A 61 -13.66 -2.57 19.68
C ALA A 61 -13.70 -4.06 20.04
N THR A 62 -13.65 -4.98 19.07
CA THR A 62 -13.61 -6.43 19.32
C THR A 62 -12.28 -6.87 19.90
N LEU A 63 -11.16 -6.26 19.49
CA LEU A 63 -9.86 -6.48 20.13
C LEU A 63 -9.86 -5.99 21.59
N SER A 64 -10.48 -4.84 21.86
CA SER A 64 -10.62 -4.31 23.22
C SER A 64 -11.57 -5.15 24.09
N ASN A 65 -12.66 -5.68 23.52
CA ASN A 65 -13.68 -6.42 24.25
C ASN A 65 -13.42 -7.93 24.33
N GLY A 66 -12.63 -8.50 23.42
CA GLY A 66 -12.19 -9.90 23.44
C GLY A 66 -11.16 -10.21 24.54
N MET A 67 -10.62 -9.19 25.20
CA MET A 67 -9.60 -9.31 26.25
C MET A 67 -10.17 -9.72 27.64
N LEU A 68 -11.48 -9.98 27.76
CA LEU A 68 -12.10 -10.37 29.03
C LEU A 68 -12.43 -11.87 29.16
N SER A 69 -12.14 -12.71 28.17
CA SER A 69 -12.26 -14.16 28.33
C SER A 69 -11.04 -14.88 27.79
N SER A 70 -10.26 -15.44 28.71
CA SER A 70 -9.15 -16.38 28.52
C SER A 70 -7.99 -15.93 27.63
N ARG A 71 -6.96 -15.35 28.25
CA ARG A 71 -5.59 -15.92 28.33
C ARG A 71 -4.65 -14.79 28.76
N SER A 72 -4.15 -14.93 29.99
CA SER A 72 -2.99 -14.23 30.57
C SER A 72 -2.57 -12.92 29.90
N LYS A 73 -2.97 -11.80 30.51
CA LYS A 73 -2.11 -10.61 30.64
C LYS A 73 -0.80 -11.03 31.33
N GLN A 74 0.08 -11.72 30.63
CA GLN A 74 1.49 -11.73 30.98
C GLN A 74 2.11 -10.59 30.18
N GLN A 75 2.11 -9.42 30.82
CA GLN A 75 3.15 -8.41 30.65
C GLN A 75 3.49 -8.02 29.20
N ALA A 76 2.56 -7.35 28.52
CA ALA A 76 2.90 -6.33 27.52
C ALA A 76 3.49 -5.07 28.20
N THR A 77 4.35 -5.26 29.20
CA THR A 77 5.11 -4.20 29.87
C THR A 77 6.49 -4.20 29.26
N ASP A 78 6.72 -3.23 28.38
CA ASP A 78 8.04 -2.71 28.05
C ASP A 78 9.03 -3.74 27.46
N VAL A 79 8.57 -4.60 26.54
CA VAL A 79 9.50 -5.35 25.69
C VAL A 79 10.21 -4.31 24.81
N PRO A 80 11.53 -4.09 24.97
CA PRO A 80 12.23 -3.11 24.17
C PRO A 80 12.06 -3.49 22.70
N LYS A 81 11.65 -2.52 21.89
CA LYS A 81 11.58 -2.72 20.44
C LYS A 81 12.93 -3.26 19.97
N SER A 82 12.94 -4.46 19.39
CA SER A 82 14.17 -5.11 18.95
C SER A 82 14.99 -4.17 18.05
N GLU A 83 16.31 -4.23 18.22
CA GLU A 83 17.23 -3.49 17.37
C GLU A 83 17.14 -4.01 15.93
N LYS A 84 17.34 -3.12 14.95
CA LYS A 84 17.29 -3.46 13.53
C LYS A 84 18.52 -4.28 13.14
N PHE A 85 18.32 -5.40 12.46
CA PHE A 85 19.39 -6.25 11.96
C PHE A 85 19.82 -5.84 10.55
N LYS A 86 21.09 -5.46 10.38
CA LYS A 86 21.63 -4.94 9.11
C LYS A 86 22.19 -6.02 8.17
N GLY A 87 22.23 -7.27 8.61
CA GLY A 87 22.89 -8.36 7.86
C GLY A 87 24.37 -8.52 8.20
N ALA A 88 24.72 -8.45 9.49
CA ALA A 88 26.07 -8.75 9.93
C ALA A 88 26.44 -10.20 9.58
N ARG A 89 27.65 -10.43 9.07
CA ARG A 89 28.14 -11.78 8.70
C ARG A 89 28.71 -12.58 9.89
N SER A 90 28.41 -12.14 11.11
CA SER A 90 28.84 -12.78 12.35
C SER A 90 27.76 -13.74 12.81
N ALA A 91 28.09 -15.03 12.96
CA ALA A 91 27.15 -16.02 13.50
C ALA A 91 26.55 -15.56 14.85
N ARG A 92 27.38 -14.96 15.71
CA ARG A 92 26.93 -14.42 17.00
C ARG A 92 25.86 -13.34 16.87
N ASP A 93 25.92 -12.51 15.83
CA ASP A 93 24.95 -11.42 15.65
C ASP A 93 23.63 -11.96 15.09
N VAL A 94 23.69 -13.03 14.28
CA VAL A 94 22.52 -13.76 13.80
C VAL A 94 21.85 -14.51 14.96
N ASP A 95 22.61 -15.25 15.76
CA ASP A 95 22.12 -15.98 16.92
C ASP A 95 21.47 -15.04 17.94
N LYS A 96 22.09 -13.87 18.17
CA LYS A 96 21.53 -12.81 19.02
C LYS A 96 20.19 -12.34 18.49
N PHE A 97 20.10 -12.04 17.19
CA PHE A 97 18.86 -11.60 16.55
C PHE A 97 17.73 -12.64 16.68
N LEU A 98 18.02 -13.91 16.39
CA LEU A 98 17.04 -14.99 16.50
C LEU A 98 16.55 -15.15 17.95
N LEU A 99 17.48 -15.15 18.92
CA LEU A 99 17.13 -15.25 20.33
C LEU A 99 16.29 -14.05 20.81
N GLU A 100 16.60 -12.83 20.35
CA GLU A 100 15.81 -11.63 20.64
C GLU A 100 14.40 -11.70 20.04
N MET A 101 14.26 -12.22 18.81
CA MET A 101 12.97 -12.45 18.17
C MET A 101 12.14 -13.51 18.88
N GLU A 102 12.75 -14.63 19.29
CA GLU A 102 12.04 -15.67 20.04
C GLU A 102 11.52 -15.15 21.38
N GLN A 103 12.34 -14.41 22.12
CA GLN A 103 11.90 -13.78 23.37
C GLN A 103 10.79 -12.75 23.13
N TYR A 104 10.91 -11.96 22.06
CA TYR A 104 9.88 -11.02 21.66
C TYR A 104 8.55 -11.75 21.42
N PHE A 105 8.54 -12.79 20.57
CA PHE A 105 7.35 -13.57 20.26
C PHE A 105 6.73 -14.22 21.48
N LEU A 106 7.54 -14.78 22.38
CA LEU A 106 7.07 -15.33 23.65
C LEU A 106 6.43 -14.26 24.53
N ALA A 107 7.03 -13.06 24.60
CA ALA A 107 6.52 -11.98 25.43
C ALA A 107 5.19 -11.39 24.93
N ILE A 108 4.96 -11.39 23.61
CA ILE A 108 3.71 -10.87 23.02
C ILE A 108 2.71 -11.97 22.62
N GLY A 109 3.06 -13.25 22.81
CA GLY A 109 2.19 -14.39 22.53
C GLY A 109 2.00 -14.71 21.04
N ILE A 110 3.00 -14.46 20.18
CA ILE A 110 2.95 -14.90 18.78
C ILE A 110 3.37 -16.37 18.71
N GLU A 111 2.41 -17.24 18.39
CA GLU A 111 2.64 -18.68 18.22
C GLU A 111 2.70 -19.11 16.74
N ASP A 112 1.99 -18.40 15.86
CA ASP A 112 1.91 -18.72 14.42
C ASP A 112 3.23 -18.40 13.70
N ASP A 113 3.79 -19.41 13.04
CA ASP A 113 5.11 -19.31 12.41
C ASP A 113 5.14 -18.37 11.22
N ALA A 114 4.09 -18.29 10.41
CA ALA A 114 4.03 -17.34 9.30
C ALA A 114 4.03 -15.89 9.82
N ILE A 115 3.34 -15.65 10.95
CA ILE A 115 3.38 -14.35 11.64
C ILE A 115 4.77 -14.08 12.22
N LYS A 116 5.47 -15.08 12.80
CA LYS A 116 6.85 -14.92 13.30
C LYS A 116 7.82 -14.53 12.19
N VAL A 117 7.83 -15.27 11.10
CA VAL A 117 8.70 -15.03 9.93
C VAL A 117 8.46 -13.64 9.36
N ASN A 118 7.19 -13.26 9.16
CA ASN A 118 6.83 -11.92 8.68
C ASN A 118 7.30 -10.84 9.66
N THR A 119 7.05 -11.02 10.96
CA THR A 119 7.41 -10.03 11.99
C THR A 119 8.92 -9.87 12.11
N ALA A 120 9.70 -10.95 12.10
CA ALA A 120 11.16 -10.89 12.12
C ALA A 120 11.71 -10.14 10.91
N SER A 121 11.10 -10.32 9.73
CA SER A 121 11.53 -9.62 8.52
C SER A 121 11.40 -8.10 8.58
N ILE A 122 10.48 -7.56 9.39
CA ILE A 122 10.31 -6.11 9.61
C ILE A 122 11.55 -5.50 10.26
N TYR A 123 12.31 -6.29 11.02
CA TYR A 123 13.52 -5.85 11.70
C TYR A 123 14.75 -5.91 10.80
N PHE A 124 14.66 -6.45 9.59
CA PHE A 124 15.75 -6.41 8.62
C PHE A 124 15.96 -5.02 8.02
N THR A 125 17.22 -4.66 7.86
CA THR A 125 17.68 -3.44 7.21
C THR A 125 18.91 -3.71 6.35
N ASP A 126 19.28 -2.76 5.50
CA ASP A 126 20.46 -2.81 4.64
C ASP A 126 20.58 -4.14 3.87
N VAL A 127 21.65 -4.90 4.11
CA VAL A 127 21.97 -6.13 3.38
C VAL A 127 20.98 -7.25 3.70
N ALA A 128 20.53 -7.35 4.96
CA ALA A 128 19.53 -8.35 5.35
C ALA A 128 18.19 -8.11 4.65
N PHE A 129 17.77 -6.85 4.54
CA PHE A 129 16.51 -6.51 3.87
C PHE A 129 16.55 -6.87 2.38
N LEU A 130 17.67 -6.57 1.70
CA LEU A 130 17.84 -6.93 0.29
C LEU A 130 17.87 -8.44 0.06
N TRP A 131 18.56 -9.19 0.93
CA TRP A 131 18.58 -10.65 0.87
C TRP A 131 17.18 -11.22 1.05
N TRP A 132 16.44 -10.77 2.07
CA TRP A 132 15.08 -11.20 2.35
C TRP A 132 14.14 -10.89 1.18
N HIS A 133 14.18 -9.68 0.65
CA HIS A 133 13.36 -9.29 -0.50
C HIS A 133 13.66 -10.16 -1.74
N HIS A 134 14.94 -10.45 -2.02
CA HIS A 134 15.31 -11.36 -3.09
C HIS A 134 14.82 -12.79 -2.84
N ARG A 135 14.93 -13.28 -1.61
CA ARG A 135 14.48 -14.61 -1.21
C ARG A 135 12.96 -14.76 -1.37
N SER A 136 12.17 -13.82 -0.83
CA SER A 136 10.71 -13.85 -0.91
C SER A 136 10.16 -13.65 -2.32
N THR A 137 10.89 -12.94 -3.19
CA THR A 137 10.50 -12.80 -4.62
C THR A 137 10.81 -14.05 -5.43
N ASN A 138 11.87 -14.79 -5.10
CA ASN A 138 12.15 -16.10 -5.69
C ASN A 138 11.12 -17.15 -5.28
N GLU A 139 10.56 -17.09 -4.07
CA GLU A 139 9.47 -17.97 -3.61
C GLU A 139 8.21 -17.81 -4.45
N LYS A 140 7.82 -16.56 -4.76
CA LYS A 140 6.72 -16.27 -5.70
C LYS A 140 6.95 -16.83 -7.11
N ARG A 141 8.19 -17.19 -7.45
CA ARG A 141 8.61 -17.74 -8.74
C ARG A 141 8.85 -19.25 -8.70
N GLY A 142 8.46 -19.93 -7.62
CA GLY A 142 8.56 -21.39 -7.47
C GLY A 142 9.78 -21.88 -6.68
N GLY A 143 10.49 -21.00 -5.96
CA GLY A 143 11.46 -21.40 -4.94
C GLY A 143 10.79 -21.90 -3.65
N ASN A 144 11.51 -22.71 -2.84
CA ASN A 144 11.00 -23.21 -1.56
C ASN A 144 10.66 -22.03 -0.63
N ALA A 145 9.38 -21.88 -0.26
CA ALA A 145 8.94 -20.86 0.69
C ALA A 145 9.49 -21.15 2.09
N ILE A 146 10.05 -20.15 2.77
CA ILE A 146 10.29 -20.22 4.22
C ILE A 146 8.94 -20.06 4.90
N GLY A 147 8.31 -21.20 5.22
CA GLY A 147 6.96 -21.27 5.76
C GLY A 147 6.92 -21.39 7.28
N THR A 148 8.03 -21.79 7.89
CA THR A 148 8.14 -22.03 9.33
C THR A 148 9.24 -21.19 9.96
N TRP A 149 9.17 -21.01 11.29
CA TRP A 149 10.23 -20.32 12.02
C TRP A 149 11.55 -21.10 12.04
N GLU A 150 11.47 -22.43 11.94
CA GLU A 150 12.66 -23.32 11.88
C GLU A 150 13.39 -23.24 10.53
N GLU A 151 12.69 -22.89 9.45
CA GLU A 151 13.26 -22.71 8.11
C GLU A 151 13.89 -21.33 7.88
N PHE A 152 13.63 -20.37 8.77
CA PHE A 152 14.05 -18.97 8.67
C PHE A 152 15.53 -18.77 9.07
#